data_AF-A0AAD0WY02-F1
#
_entry.id   AF-A0AAD0WY02-F1
#
_cell.length_a   1.000
_cell.length_b   1.000
_cell.length_c   1.000
_cell.angle_alpha   90.00
_cell.angle_beta   90.00
_cell.angle_gamma   90.00
#
_symmetry.space_group_name_H-M   'P 1'
#
loop_
_entity.id
_entity.type
_entity.pdbx_description
1 polymer ?
#
loop_
_entity_poly.entity_id
_entity_poly.type
_entity_poly.pdbx_seq_one_letter_code
_entity_poly.pdbx_strand_id
1 'polypeptide(L)'
;MSNATPKVENKRGINPIWFFPVAAVSIGLWLLYTSIMARGSYITINFRNADGITPGKTTVIYKGTIVGRVKDTELNKDLSSVAVHIEMSPQMKNYLSKDTKFWLVSPTVNLSGISGLSTIISGKFINMFPVKGKAVKVFNAFEEPPRGLRKDGLYVKLHSKKLDSVSIGSPIYFNKVQVGEVTNFDLDMDGNGVEVTIFIEENYRNLLLTTSRFYNVSGFELDASLAGVKVQSDSLISIIKGGIAFVNHESEENKNNQKVTTNFEKKYTLYPSYAHTVPGKKIKVIFPLGSAVAKEKTPIKFRNINIGVVTGSEVDRNKAQLLVEATIKKEFENIIVKGAKFWEVKPKISLKGIDNLDAITGNYIAVDISRYNFKKSKPAGTFTALAQAPLKEVHNKYGTHLNLFSSRRNSLAKGQGVYYRGVQVGVITDVRLNTRAKNVITEIFINSPYHKLVKEETKFWNTSGVDVEFGLFSGAKISTQSIESILSGGVEFATPEKFSMRKKQYFQVHKKAQEEWLEWTPIINL
;
A
#
# COMPACT_ATOMS: atom_id res chain seq x y z
N MET A 1 -50.16 -56.05 105.33
CA MET A 1 -48.76 -56.09 104.84
C MET A 1 -48.78 -56.37 103.35
N SER A 2 -48.27 -55.46 102.53
CA SER A 2 -47.77 -55.80 101.19
C SER A 2 -46.70 -54.76 100.84
N ASN A 3 -45.44 -55.15 101.00
CA ASN A 3 -44.29 -54.34 100.63
C ASN A 3 -44.03 -54.55 99.14
N ALA A 4 -44.32 -53.54 98.33
CA ALA A 4 -43.89 -53.51 96.93
C ALA A 4 -42.42 -53.08 96.87
N THR A 5 -41.54 -53.98 96.44
CA THR A 5 -40.12 -53.67 96.18
C THR A 5 -39.96 -53.14 94.76
N PRO A 6 -39.23 -52.02 94.56
CA PRO A 6 -39.05 -51.43 93.23
C PRO A 6 -38.05 -52.23 92.39
N LYS A 7 -38.44 -52.52 91.14
CA LYS A 7 -37.60 -53.17 90.15
C LYS A 7 -36.75 -52.11 89.45
N VAL A 8 -35.46 -52.03 89.79
CA VAL A 8 -34.50 -51.12 89.14
C VAL A 8 -34.06 -51.73 87.81
N GLU A 9 -34.40 -51.06 86.71
CA GLU A 9 -33.96 -51.44 85.36
C GLU A 9 -32.79 -50.56 84.92
N ASN A 10 -31.62 -51.17 84.78
CA ASN A 10 -30.37 -50.49 84.44
C ASN A 10 -30.24 -50.34 82.92
N LYS A 11 -30.61 -49.19 82.35
CA LYS A 11 -30.39 -48.91 80.92
C LYS A 11 -28.93 -48.53 80.67
N ARG A 12 -28.12 -49.53 80.29
CA ARG A 12 -26.79 -49.33 79.68
C ARG A 12 -26.96 -48.99 78.20
N GLY A 13 -27.07 -47.70 77.90
CA GLY A 13 -27.01 -47.18 76.55
C GLY A 13 -26.45 -45.76 76.56
N ILE A 14 -25.54 -45.45 75.66
CA ILE A 14 -25.05 -44.08 75.47
C ILE A 14 -26.26 -43.21 75.12
N ASN A 15 -26.52 -42.20 75.95
CA ASN A 15 -27.68 -41.33 75.79
C ASN A 15 -27.62 -40.62 74.43
N PRO A 16 -28.66 -40.66 73.57
CA PRO A 16 -28.67 -40.06 72.23
C PRO A 16 -28.25 -38.59 72.17
N ILE A 17 -28.36 -37.88 73.30
CA ILE A 17 -27.93 -36.49 73.48
C ILE A 17 -26.44 -36.28 73.15
N TRP A 18 -25.58 -37.30 73.32
CA TRP A 18 -24.16 -37.22 73.00
C TRP A 18 -23.82 -37.28 71.50
N PHE A 19 -24.79 -37.57 70.62
CA PHE A 19 -24.57 -37.47 69.17
C PHE A 19 -24.42 -36.02 68.70
N PHE A 20 -25.10 -35.08 69.38
CA PHE A 20 -25.12 -33.68 68.95
C PHE A 20 -23.74 -32.98 69.06
N PRO A 21 -22.99 -33.12 70.17
CA PRO A 21 -21.62 -32.60 70.27
C PRO A 21 -20.65 -33.22 69.26
N VAL A 22 -20.74 -34.54 69.03
CA VAL A 22 -19.85 -35.25 68.10
C VAL A 22 -20.13 -34.82 66.65
N ALA A 23 -21.40 -34.63 66.28
CA ALA A 23 -21.78 -34.10 64.99
C ALA A 23 -21.27 -32.66 64.79
N ALA A 24 -21.41 -31.81 65.82
CA ALA A 24 -20.90 -30.43 65.78
C ALA A 24 -19.36 -30.37 65.61
N VAL A 25 -18.61 -31.20 66.32
CA VAL A 25 -17.14 -31.31 66.17
C VAL A 25 -16.77 -31.81 64.78
N SER A 26 -17.49 -32.80 64.26
CA SER A 26 -17.23 -33.36 62.91
C SER A 26 -17.47 -32.32 61.82
N ILE A 27 -18.54 -31.52 61.93
CA ILE A 27 -18.82 -30.41 61.02
C ILE A 27 -17.75 -29.32 61.16
N GLY A 28 -17.33 -29.00 62.39
CA GLY A 28 -16.24 -28.05 62.64
C GLY A 28 -14.93 -28.48 61.98
N LEU A 29 -14.53 -29.74 62.15
CA LEU A 29 -13.35 -30.31 61.52
C LEU A 29 -13.45 -30.34 60.00
N TRP A 30 -14.63 -30.67 59.44
CA TRP A 30 -14.87 -30.60 58.00
C TRP A 30 -14.70 -29.17 57.50
N LEU A 31 -15.36 -28.19 58.12
CA LEU A 31 -15.29 -26.78 57.71
C LEU A 31 -13.85 -26.27 57.78
N LEU A 32 -13.12 -26.62 58.84
CA LEU A 32 -11.72 -26.24 59.03
C LEU A 32 -10.81 -26.87 57.96
N TYR A 33 -11.01 -28.14 57.63
CA TYR A 33 -10.32 -28.82 56.53
C TYR A 33 -10.61 -28.17 55.18
N THR A 34 -11.89 -27.90 54.87
CA THR A 34 -12.28 -27.24 53.62
C THR A 34 -11.74 -25.81 53.53
N SER A 35 -11.69 -25.07 54.64
CA SER A 35 -11.12 -23.72 54.71
C SER A 35 -9.60 -23.69 54.50
N ILE A 36 -8.89 -24.74 54.93
CA ILE A 36 -7.45 -24.88 54.66
C ILE A 36 -7.20 -25.25 53.19
N MET A 37 -8.01 -26.14 52.62
CA MET A 37 -7.87 -26.56 51.22
C MET A 37 -8.34 -25.52 50.20
N ALA A 38 -9.31 -24.67 50.57
CA ALA A 38 -9.84 -23.60 49.72
C ALA A 38 -8.98 -22.33 49.72
N ARG A 39 -8.01 -22.18 50.63
CA ARG A 39 -7.13 -21.00 50.68
C ARG A 39 -6.22 -20.94 49.44
N GLY A 40 -6.18 -19.77 48.80
CA GLY A 40 -5.28 -19.49 47.69
C GLY A 40 -3.81 -19.67 48.08
N SER A 41 -2.94 -19.93 47.09
CA SER A 41 -1.49 -20.03 47.34
C SER A 41 -0.89 -18.64 47.42
N TYR A 42 -0.41 -18.24 48.61
CA TYR A 42 0.30 -16.98 48.78
C TYR A 42 1.73 -17.10 48.24
N ILE A 43 2.08 -16.20 47.33
CA ILE A 43 3.43 -16.05 46.77
C ILE A 43 3.93 -14.62 46.97
N THR A 44 5.25 -14.47 46.98
CA THR A 44 5.94 -13.18 46.99
C THR A 44 6.69 -13.03 45.68
N ILE A 45 6.50 -11.90 45.00
CA ILE A 45 7.22 -11.55 43.78
C ILE A 45 8.00 -10.27 44.04
N ASN A 46 9.33 -10.33 43.86
CA ASN A 46 10.20 -9.17 43.99
C ASN A 46 10.23 -8.38 42.67
N PHE A 47 9.80 -7.13 42.71
CA PHE A 47 9.92 -6.18 41.60
C PHE A 47 10.99 -5.15 41.91
N ARG A 48 11.78 -4.75 40.92
CA ARG A 48 12.75 -3.64 41.08
C ARG A 48 12.05 -2.30 41.30
N ASN A 49 10.89 -2.11 40.64
CA ASN A 49 10.01 -0.96 40.81
C ASN A 49 8.55 -1.47 40.82
N ALA A 50 7.77 -1.04 41.81
CA ALA A 50 6.35 -1.39 41.95
C ALA A 50 5.39 -0.27 41.54
N ASP A 51 5.87 0.75 40.80
CA ASP A 51 5.05 1.83 40.28
C ASP A 51 3.81 1.27 39.54
N GLY A 52 2.62 1.73 39.94
CA GLY A 52 1.33 1.31 39.40
C GLY A 52 0.82 -0.06 39.87
N ILE A 53 1.51 -0.75 40.78
CA ILE A 53 0.98 -1.92 41.49
C ILE A 53 0.21 -1.45 42.72
N THR A 54 -1.06 -1.82 42.84
CA THR A 54 -1.92 -1.41 43.95
C THR A 54 -2.57 -2.62 44.63
N PRO A 55 -2.40 -2.80 45.95
CA PRO A 55 -3.09 -3.81 46.74
C PRO A 55 -4.61 -3.83 46.49
N GLY A 56 -5.18 -5.03 46.34
CA GLY A 56 -6.61 -5.24 46.10
C GLY A 56 -7.07 -4.98 44.65
N LYS A 57 -6.37 -4.13 43.90
CA LYS A 57 -6.72 -3.75 42.52
C LYS A 57 -5.91 -4.51 41.46
N THR A 58 -4.59 -4.56 41.61
CA THR A 58 -3.72 -5.24 40.64
C THR A 58 -3.95 -6.75 40.66
N THR A 59 -4.11 -7.33 39.47
CA THR A 59 -4.37 -8.77 39.29
C THR A 59 -3.23 -9.45 38.54
N VAL A 60 -3.09 -10.76 38.78
CA VAL A 60 -2.26 -11.63 37.95
C VAL A 60 -3.15 -12.27 36.89
N ILE A 61 -2.78 -12.08 35.62
CA ILE A 61 -3.54 -12.55 34.47
C ILE A 61 -2.71 -13.60 33.72
N TYR A 62 -3.34 -14.69 33.30
CA TYR A 62 -2.78 -15.65 32.36
C TYR A 62 -3.79 -15.95 31.26
N LYS A 63 -3.38 -15.83 29.99
CA LYS A 63 -4.26 -16.00 28.81
C LYS A 63 -5.61 -15.25 28.95
N GLY A 64 -5.57 -14.02 29.46
CA GLY A 64 -6.77 -13.17 29.64
C GLY A 64 -7.65 -13.52 30.85
N THR A 65 -7.30 -14.52 31.66
CA THR A 65 -8.04 -14.92 32.85
C THR A 65 -7.33 -14.49 34.14
N ILE A 66 -8.07 -13.99 35.13
CA ILE A 66 -7.53 -13.62 36.45
C ILE A 66 -7.20 -14.90 37.23
N VAL A 67 -5.92 -15.07 37.56
CA VAL A 67 -5.37 -16.24 38.27
C VAL A 67 -4.72 -15.89 39.61
N GLY A 68 -4.68 -14.60 39.96
CA GLY A 68 -4.24 -14.13 41.27
C GLY A 68 -4.56 -12.66 41.50
N ARG A 69 -4.44 -12.20 42.75
CA ARG A 69 -4.68 -10.81 43.13
C ARG A 69 -3.63 -10.34 44.13
N VAL A 70 -3.11 -9.14 43.92
CA VAL A 70 -2.16 -8.50 44.85
C VAL A 70 -2.89 -8.17 46.14
N LYS A 71 -2.30 -8.58 47.27
CA LYS A 71 -2.83 -8.34 48.61
C LYS A 71 -2.09 -7.26 49.34
N ASP A 72 -0.77 -7.21 49.15
CA ASP A 72 0.08 -6.27 49.85
C ASP A 72 1.39 -6.01 49.08
N THR A 73 2.07 -4.92 49.42
CA THR A 73 3.35 -4.51 48.85
C THR A 73 4.24 -3.95 49.94
N GLU A 74 5.42 -4.54 50.14
CA GLU A 74 6.40 -4.12 51.13
C GLU A 74 7.74 -3.80 50.47
N LEU A 75 8.42 -2.75 50.91
CA LEU A 75 9.79 -2.47 50.46
C LEU A 75 10.75 -3.44 51.16
N ASN A 76 11.60 -4.14 50.41
CA ASN A 76 12.59 -5.01 51.00
C ASN A 76 13.59 -4.21 51.85
N LYS A 77 14.19 -4.86 52.86
CA LYS A 77 15.11 -4.21 53.82
C LYS A 77 16.34 -3.57 53.16
N ASP A 78 16.70 -4.03 51.97
CA ASP A 78 17.82 -3.53 51.17
C ASP A 78 17.47 -2.30 50.32
N LEU A 79 16.20 -1.87 50.33
CA LEU A 79 15.64 -0.77 49.53
C LEU A 79 15.82 -0.94 48.01
N SER A 80 16.23 -2.13 47.54
CA SER A 80 16.58 -2.36 46.13
C SER A 80 15.40 -2.91 45.32
N SER A 81 14.39 -3.43 46.01
CA SER A 81 13.23 -4.09 45.42
C SER A 81 11.99 -4.01 46.33
N VAL A 82 10.82 -4.18 45.74
CA VAL A 82 9.52 -4.24 46.41
C VAL A 82 9.01 -5.67 46.37
N ALA A 83 8.76 -6.25 47.53
CA ALA A 83 8.11 -7.53 47.71
C ALA A 83 6.59 -7.37 47.55
N VAL A 84 6.03 -7.98 46.50
CA VAL A 84 4.59 -7.95 46.21
C VAL A 84 3.97 -9.27 46.65
N HIS A 85 3.08 -9.24 47.62
CA HIS A 85 2.37 -10.41 48.13
C HIS A 85 1.10 -10.65 47.35
N ILE A 86 0.97 -11.85 46.77
CA ILE A 86 -0.10 -12.21 45.85
C ILE A 86 -0.81 -13.46 46.33
N GLU A 87 -2.13 -13.40 46.38
CA GLU A 87 -2.98 -14.58 46.54
C GLU A 87 -3.27 -15.18 45.15
N MET A 88 -2.70 -16.35 44.86
CA MET A 88 -2.94 -17.10 43.63
C MET A 88 -4.12 -18.06 43.78
N SER A 89 -4.85 -18.29 42.69
CA SER A 89 -5.91 -19.31 42.63
C SER A 89 -5.37 -20.70 42.99
N PRO A 90 -6.13 -21.54 43.74
CA PRO A 90 -5.72 -22.90 44.09
C PRO A 90 -5.31 -23.76 42.88
N GLN A 91 -5.90 -23.50 41.72
CA GLN A 91 -5.61 -24.20 40.46
C GLN A 91 -4.17 -23.99 39.96
N MET A 92 -3.53 -22.87 40.36
CA MET A 92 -2.17 -22.54 39.94
C MET A 92 -1.08 -23.21 40.78
N LYS A 93 -1.44 -23.90 41.87
CA LYS A 93 -0.48 -24.48 42.83
C LYS A 93 0.59 -25.35 42.18
N ASN A 94 0.21 -26.17 41.21
CA ASN A 94 1.12 -27.08 40.50
C ASN A 94 1.93 -26.41 39.38
N TYR A 95 1.64 -25.15 39.08
CA TYR A 95 2.20 -24.35 38.00
C TYR A 95 3.08 -23.20 38.49
N LEU A 96 3.33 -23.14 39.80
CA LEU A 96 4.20 -22.17 40.46
C LEU A 96 5.58 -22.78 40.71
N SER A 97 6.23 -23.30 39.67
CA SER A 97 7.59 -23.86 39.78
C SER A 97 8.67 -22.78 39.68
N LYS A 98 9.92 -23.13 40.01
CA LYS A 98 11.09 -22.24 39.85
C LYS A 98 11.25 -21.63 38.45
N ASP A 99 10.70 -22.28 37.42
CA ASP A 99 10.80 -21.85 36.01
C ASP A 99 9.63 -20.95 35.60
N THR A 100 8.70 -20.69 36.52
CA THR A 100 7.56 -19.79 36.33
C THR A 100 8.03 -18.35 36.34
N LYS A 101 7.62 -17.60 35.32
CA LYS A 101 8.07 -16.21 35.13
C LYS A 101 6.91 -15.25 35.30
N PHE A 102 7.18 -14.08 35.84
CA PHE A 102 6.21 -13.00 36.04
C PHE A 102 6.79 -11.70 35.52
N TRP A 103 5.97 -10.82 34.95
CA TRP A 103 6.38 -9.48 34.52
C TRP A 103 5.20 -8.51 34.63
N LEU A 104 5.51 -7.22 34.81
CA LEU A 104 4.50 -6.17 34.87
C LEU A 104 4.13 -5.74 33.44
N VAL A 105 2.84 -5.66 33.14
CA VAL A 105 2.35 -5.14 31.86
C VAL A 105 1.74 -3.77 32.10
N SER A 106 2.32 -2.76 31.45
CA SER A 106 1.77 -1.41 31.43
C SER A 106 0.88 -1.23 30.20
N PRO A 107 -0.33 -0.67 30.33
CA PRO A 107 -1.15 -0.34 29.16
C PRO A 107 -0.44 0.72 28.32
N THR A 108 -0.21 0.43 27.04
CA THR A 108 0.32 1.40 26.08
C THR A 108 -0.83 2.28 25.58
N VAL A 109 -0.71 3.60 25.77
CA VAL A 109 -1.68 4.56 25.22
C VAL A 109 -1.42 4.72 23.73
N ASN A 110 -2.17 3.99 22.90
CA ASN A 110 -2.17 4.20 21.46
C ASN A 110 -3.23 5.25 21.10
N LEU A 111 -2.81 6.35 20.47
CA LEU A 111 -3.66 7.46 19.98
C LEU A 111 -4.56 7.07 18.79
N SER A 112 -4.83 5.79 18.57
CA SER A 112 -5.48 5.27 17.38
C SER A 112 -6.57 4.27 17.74
N GLY A 113 -7.74 4.78 18.11
CA GLY A 113 -9.00 4.03 18.07
C GLY A 113 -9.23 3.10 19.27
N ILE A 114 -10.05 3.61 20.17
CA ILE A 114 -11.03 2.94 21.04
C ILE A 114 -11.16 1.41 20.82
N SER A 115 -10.24 0.65 21.41
CA SER A 115 -10.37 -0.80 21.65
C SER A 115 -9.56 -1.07 22.91
N GLY A 116 -10.25 -1.21 24.05
CA GLY A 116 -9.61 -1.30 25.37
C GLY A 116 -10.01 -0.20 26.37
N LEU A 117 -11.18 0.43 26.24
CA LEU A 117 -11.73 1.29 27.29
C LEU A 117 -11.84 0.56 28.65
N SER A 118 -11.95 -0.78 28.63
CA SER A 118 -11.88 -1.61 29.84
C SER A 118 -10.50 -1.65 30.49
N THR A 119 -9.40 -1.49 29.73
CA THR A 119 -8.01 -1.59 30.22
C THR A 119 -7.46 -0.27 30.73
N ILE A 120 -7.96 0.86 30.20
CA ILE A 120 -7.66 2.20 30.73
C ILE A 120 -8.23 2.36 32.15
N ILE A 121 -9.32 1.66 32.46
CA ILE A 121 -9.96 1.70 33.78
C ILE A 121 -9.32 0.70 34.77
N SER A 122 -8.64 -0.36 34.31
CA SER A 122 -8.13 -1.44 35.19
C SER A 122 -6.72 -1.23 35.74
N GLY A 123 -5.92 -0.31 35.16
CA GLY A 123 -4.53 -0.07 35.58
C GLY A 123 -3.53 -1.15 35.14
N LYS A 124 -2.28 -1.06 35.61
CA LYS A 124 -1.23 -2.07 35.32
C LYS A 124 -1.63 -3.44 35.90
N PHE A 125 -1.26 -4.51 35.20
CA PHE A 125 -1.49 -5.88 35.67
C PHE A 125 -0.22 -6.72 35.57
N ILE A 126 -0.15 -7.80 36.34
CA ILE A 126 0.97 -8.73 36.32
C ILE A 126 0.60 -9.88 35.37
N ASN A 127 1.47 -10.20 34.42
CA ASN A 127 1.29 -11.37 33.55
C ASN A 127 2.25 -12.48 33.99
N MET A 128 1.94 -13.72 33.61
CA MET A 128 2.74 -14.87 34.02
C MET A 128 2.91 -15.91 32.92
N PHE A 129 4.00 -16.67 33.03
CA PHE A 129 4.25 -17.88 32.26
C PHE A 129 4.33 -19.08 33.22
N PRO A 130 3.22 -19.81 33.43
CA PRO A 130 3.16 -20.94 34.35
C PRO A 130 3.99 -22.13 33.85
N VAL A 131 4.77 -22.74 34.74
CA VAL A 131 5.49 -23.99 34.45
C VAL A 131 5.14 -25.03 35.50
N LYS A 132 4.72 -26.21 35.05
CA LYS A 132 4.39 -27.32 35.96
C LYS A 132 5.64 -27.80 36.69
N GLY A 133 5.59 -27.96 38.00
CA GLY A 133 6.73 -28.46 38.77
C GLY A 133 6.56 -28.37 40.28
N LYS A 134 7.67 -28.53 41.02
CA LYS A 134 7.69 -28.37 42.48
C LYS A 134 7.34 -26.93 42.85
N ALA A 135 6.32 -26.74 43.69
CA ALA A 135 5.83 -25.42 44.07
C ALA A 135 6.88 -24.61 44.84
N VAL A 136 7.08 -23.37 44.41
CA VAL A 136 7.93 -22.35 45.03
C VAL A 136 7.05 -21.15 45.38
N LYS A 137 7.42 -20.42 46.44
CA LYS A 137 6.65 -19.26 46.93
C LYS A 137 7.28 -17.90 46.65
N VAL A 138 8.56 -17.86 46.26
CA VAL A 138 9.30 -16.61 46.05
C VAL A 138 9.77 -16.55 44.61
N PHE A 139 9.50 -15.43 43.94
CA PHE A 139 9.84 -15.19 42.54
C PHE A 139 10.48 -13.82 42.36
N ASN A 140 11.24 -13.67 41.28
CA ASN A 140 11.73 -12.37 40.83
C ASN A 140 10.98 -12.00 39.54
N ALA A 141 10.46 -10.78 39.48
CA ALA A 141 9.80 -10.28 38.29
C ALA A 141 10.81 -9.90 37.21
N PHE A 142 10.44 -10.13 35.96
CA PHE A 142 11.13 -9.61 34.80
C PHE A 142 10.61 -8.20 34.51
N GLU A 143 11.51 -7.29 34.14
CA GLU A 143 11.16 -5.91 33.74
C GLU A 143 10.36 -5.90 32.43
N GLU A 144 10.65 -6.84 31.53
CA GLU A 144 9.97 -7.02 30.24
C GLU A 144 9.50 -8.48 30.07
N PRO A 145 8.52 -8.76 29.17
CA PRO A 145 8.15 -10.12 28.83
C PRO A 145 9.38 -10.97 28.48
N PRO A 146 9.64 -12.08 29.19
CA PRO A 146 10.76 -12.95 28.88
C PRO A 146 10.74 -13.38 27.41
N ARG A 147 11.91 -13.36 26.75
CA ARG A 147 12.02 -13.79 25.35
C ARG A 147 11.66 -15.29 25.21
N GLY A 148 10.90 -15.65 24.18
CA GLY A 148 10.62 -17.06 23.82
C GLY A 148 9.51 -17.77 24.61
N LEU A 149 8.56 -17.04 25.22
CA LEU A 149 7.49 -17.65 26.02
C LEU A 149 6.42 -18.39 25.19
N ARG A 150 6.19 -18.02 23.93
CA ARG A 150 5.33 -18.81 23.03
C ARG A 150 6.19 -19.88 22.35
N LYS A 151 6.22 -21.08 22.94
CA LYS A 151 7.03 -22.20 22.43
C LYS A 151 6.54 -22.74 21.08
N ASP A 152 5.27 -22.49 20.77
CA ASP A 152 4.55 -23.03 19.61
C ASP A 152 4.50 -21.98 18.48
N GLY A 153 5.61 -21.29 18.20
CA GLY A 153 5.69 -20.38 17.06
C GLY A 153 7.12 -19.93 16.78
N LEU A 154 7.33 -19.28 15.64
CA LEU A 154 8.66 -18.95 15.13
C LEU A 154 9.02 -17.50 15.45
N TYR A 155 10.13 -17.30 16.15
CA TYR A 155 10.69 -15.98 16.38
C TYR A 155 11.73 -15.63 15.32
N VAL A 156 11.63 -14.43 14.75
CA VAL A 156 12.48 -13.96 13.65
C VAL A 156 12.94 -12.53 13.93
N LYS A 157 14.18 -12.23 13.57
CA LYS A 157 14.77 -10.88 13.66
C LYS A 157 14.76 -10.20 12.30
N LEU A 158 14.25 -8.98 12.26
CA LEU A 158 14.28 -8.10 11.11
C LEU A 158 15.19 -6.91 11.41
N HIS A 159 16.05 -6.54 10.48
CA HIS A 159 16.86 -5.32 10.56
C HIS A 159 16.25 -4.24 9.67
N SER A 160 16.14 -3.03 10.20
CA SER A 160 15.78 -1.82 9.45
C SER A 160 16.71 -0.67 9.78
N LYS A 161 16.96 0.22 8.81
CA LYS A 161 17.66 1.49 9.06
C LYS A 161 16.85 2.42 9.96
N LYS A 162 15.53 2.36 9.87
CA LYS A 162 14.60 3.18 10.63
C LYS A 162 13.30 2.42 10.87
N LEU A 163 12.73 2.57 12.06
CA LEU A 163 11.40 2.09 12.35
C LEU A 163 10.38 3.20 12.01
N ASP A 164 9.53 2.97 11.01
CA ASP A 164 8.37 3.81 10.71
C ASP A 164 7.11 3.07 11.19
N SER A 165 6.04 3.76 11.61
CA SER A 165 4.65 3.29 11.90
C SER A 165 4.40 1.90 12.55
N VAL A 166 5.42 1.21 13.06
CA VAL A 166 5.36 -0.13 13.65
C VAL A 166 5.60 -0.02 15.16
N SER A 167 4.78 -0.72 15.93
CA SER A 167 4.82 -0.81 17.39
C SER A 167 4.77 -2.26 17.88
N ILE A 168 5.07 -2.49 19.15
CA ILE A 168 4.83 -3.79 19.79
C ILE A 168 3.34 -4.13 19.67
N GLY A 169 3.04 -5.36 19.26
CA GLY A 169 1.68 -5.83 18.95
C GLY A 169 1.22 -5.51 17.52
N SER A 170 2.03 -4.83 16.70
CA SER A 170 1.69 -4.61 15.29
C SER A 170 1.54 -5.95 14.57
N PRO A 171 0.50 -6.12 13.73
CA PRO A 171 0.25 -7.37 13.04
C PRO A 171 1.31 -7.67 11.98
N ILE A 172 1.63 -8.96 11.82
CA ILE A 172 2.41 -9.48 10.70
C ILE A 172 1.47 -10.13 9.69
N TYR A 173 1.55 -9.74 8.42
CA TYR A 173 0.68 -10.23 7.36
C TYR A 173 1.42 -11.10 6.33
N PHE A 174 0.72 -12.11 5.82
CA PHE A 174 1.06 -12.81 4.59
C PHE A 174 -0.19 -12.86 3.71
N ASN A 175 -0.11 -12.41 2.46
CA ASN A 175 -1.27 -12.32 1.56
C ASN A 175 -2.52 -11.67 2.20
N LYS A 176 -2.32 -10.57 2.94
CA LYS A 176 -3.36 -9.81 3.68
C LYS A 176 -4.01 -10.56 4.86
N VAL A 177 -3.55 -11.77 5.20
CA VAL A 177 -3.98 -12.51 6.40
C VAL A 177 -2.98 -12.28 7.52
N GLN A 178 -3.47 -11.97 8.73
CA GLN A 178 -2.60 -11.85 9.90
C GLN A 178 -2.09 -13.24 10.31
N VAL A 179 -0.76 -13.36 10.41
CA VAL A 179 -0.05 -14.62 10.71
C VAL A 179 0.87 -14.52 11.94
N GLY A 180 0.91 -13.35 12.57
CA GLY A 180 1.81 -13.10 13.68
C GLY A 180 1.71 -11.67 14.22
N GLU A 181 2.66 -11.32 15.07
CA GLU A 181 2.78 -9.98 15.67
C GLU A 181 4.24 -9.57 15.95
N VAL A 182 4.48 -8.27 16.01
CA VAL A 182 5.73 -7.69 16.51
C VAL A 182 5.77 -7.87 18.03
N THR A 183 6.84 -8.46 18.53
CA THR A 183 7.00 -8.76 19.97
C THR A 183 7.98 -7.84 20.67
N ASN A 184 8.99 -7.34 19.96
CA ASN A 184 9.97 -6.40 20.50
C ASN A 184 10.65 -5.62 19.37
N PHE A 185 11.31 -4.51 19.70
CA PHE A 185 12.30 -3.86 18.87
C PHE A 185 13.39 -3.26 19.76
N ASP A 186 14.63 -3.30 19.31
CA ASP A 186 15.79 -2.77 20.03
C ASP A 186 16.69 -1.99 19.05
N LEU A 187 17.50 -1.08 19.56
CA LEU A 187 18.54 -0.46 18.73
C LEU A 187 19.60 -1.52 18.39
N ASP A 188 20.11 -1.48 17.16
CA ASP A 188 21.24 -2.32 16.80
C ASP A 188 22.47 -1.94 17.65
N MET A 189 23.36 -2.90 17.94
CA MET A 189 24.53 -2.67 18.80
C MET A 189 25.43 -1.54 18.28
N ASP A 190 25.47 -1.35 16.96
CA ASP A 190 26.25 -0.32 16.30
C ASP A 190 25.51 1.04 16.20
N GLY A 191 24.28 1.14 16.72
CA GLY A 191 23.44 2.35 16.67
C GLY A 191 22.93 2.76 15.29
N ASN A 192 23.26 2.00 14.24
CA ASN A 192 22.98 2.32 12.84
C ASN A 192 21.60 1.85 12.33
N GLY A 193 20.77 1.29 13.20
CA GLY A 193 19.47 0.75 12.84
C GLY A 193 18.68 0.21 14.03
N VAL A 194 17.59 -0.48 13.72
CA VAL A 194 16.66 -1.09 14.68
C VAL A 194 16.52 -2.56 14.34
N GLU A 195 16.66 -3.43 15.34
CA GLU A 195 16.38 -4.86 15.26
C GLU A 195 14.96 -5.13 15.79
N VAL A 196 14.05 -5.53 14.90
CA VAL A 196 12.66 -5.87 15.24
C VAL A 196 12.54 -7.37 15.43
N THR A 197 12.01 -7.80 16.57
CA THR A 197 11.68 -9.20 16.82
C THR A 197 10.20 -9.44 16.55
N ILE A 198 9.92 -10.35 15.62
CA ILE A 198 8.57 -10.78 15.27
C ILE A 198 8.31 -12.21 15.72
N PHE A 199 7.04 -12.53 15.92
CA PHE A 199 6.54 -13.86 16.19
C PHE A 199 5.54 -14.27 15.11
N ILE A 200 5.76 -15.45 14.51
CA ILE A 200 4.86 -16.11 13.56
C ILE A 200 4.22 -17.31 14.26
N GLU A 201 2.90 -17.47 14.15
CA GLU A 201 2.18 -18.57 14.81
C GLU A 201 2.53 -19.95 14.20
N GLU A 202 2.37 -21.03 14.99
CA GLU A 202 2.72 -22.42 14.59
C GLU A 202 2.16 -22.81 13.21
N ASN A 203 0.86 -22.58 13.03
CA ASN A 203 0.09 -22.89 11.83
C ASN A 203 0.61 -22.19 10.58
N TYR A 204 1.35 -21.08 10.73
CA TYR A 204 1.88 -20.28 9.64
C TYR A 204 3.39 -20.40 9.45
N ARG A 205 4.10 -21.16 10.28
CA ARG A 205 5.57 -21.33 10.18
C ARG A 205 6.03 -21.74 8.78
N ASN A 206 5.26 -22.59 8.11
CA ASN A 206 5.56 -23.10 6.77
C ASN A 206 5.50 -22.05 5.64
N LEU A 207 4.94 -20.87 5.91
CA LEU A 207 4.86 -19.78 4.93
C LEU A 207 6.18 -19.00 4.84
N LEU A 208 7.00 -19.05 5.90
CA LEU A 208 8.26 -18.34 5.95
C LEU A 208 9.39 -19.14 5.30
N LEU A 209 9.99 -18.54 4.28
CA LEU A 209 11.09 -19.11 3.52
C LEU A 209 12.37 -18.30 3.75
N THR A 210 13.53 -18.92 3.52
CA THR A 210 14.81 -18.22 3.61
C THR A 210 14.90 -17.02 2.66
N THR A 211 14.13 -16.97 1.58
CA THR A 211 14.10 -15.85 0.61
C THR A 211 12.97 -14.84 0.85
N SER A 212 12.14 -15.04 1.89
CA SER A 212 11.05 -14.11 2.22
C SER A 212 11.56 -12.68 2.40
N ARG A 213 10.84 -11.71 1.87
CA ARG A 213 11.15 -10.28 2.03
C ARG A 213 10.06 -9.59 2.83
N PHE A 214 10.44 -8.95 3.92
CA PHE A 214 9.53 -8.25 4.82
C PHE A 214 9.45 -6.78 4.44
N TYR A 215 8.28 -6.16 4.51
CA TYR A 215 8.10 -4.75 4.24
C TYR A 215 7.08 -4.10 5.18
N ASN A 216 7.25 -2.80 5.41
CA ASN A 216 6.31 -2.01 6.19
C ASN A 216 5.01 -1.78 5.40
N VAL A 217 3.87 -2.00 6.07
CA VAL A 217 2.54 -1.69 5.56
C VAL A 217 2.04 -0.47 6.32
N SER A 218 1.99 0.68 5.66
CA SER A 218 1.47 1.91 6.25
C SER A 218 -0.06 1.90 6.18
N GLY A 219 -0.75 2.23 7.27
CA GLY A 219 -2.21 2.10 7.40
C GLY A 219 -3.08 3.07 6.56
N PHE A 220 -2.53 3.64 5.49
CA PHE A 220 -3.21 4.60 4.59
C PHE A 220 -3.28 4.10 3.14
N GLU A 221 -3.32 2.78 2.91
CA GLU A 221 -3.54 2.20 1.58
C GLU A 221 -5.01 2.36 1.14
N LEU A 222 -5.37 3.58 0.76
CA LEU A 222 -6.56 3.89 -0.03
C LEU A 222 -6.27 3.54 -1.49
N ASP A 223 -6.73 2.37 -1.95
CA ASP A 223 -6.97 2.11 -3.37
C ASP A 223 -8.31 2.75 -3.77
N ALA A 224 -8.32 4.08 -3.86
CA ALA A 224 -9.49 4.82 -4.32
C ALA A 224 -9.55 4.82 -5.86
N SER A 225 -9.82 3.66 -6.48
CA SER A 225 -10.20 3.62 -7.89
C SER A 225 -11.69 3.96 -8.01
N LEU A 226 -12.04 5.24 -8.05
CA LEU A 226 -13.39 5.67 -8.42
C LEU A 226 -13.58 5.49 -9.94
N ALA A 227 -13.90 4.26 -10.35
CA ALA A 227 -14.48 3.98 -11.66
C ALA A 227 -16.00 3.79 -11.48
N GLY A 228 -16.78 4.45 -12.35
CA GLY A 228 -18.23 4.57 -12.24
C GLY A 228 -18.95 3.28 -11.88
N VAL A 229 -19.90 3.44 -10.95
CA VAL A 229 -20.98 2.52 -10.53
C VAL A 229 -21.08 1.24 -11.38
N LYS A 230 -20.37 0.21 -10.95
CA LYS A 230 -20.85 -1.16 -11.02
C LYS A 230 -20.76 -1.73 -9.61
N VAL A 231 -21.88 -1.66 -8.91
CA VAL A 231 -22.03 -2.16 -7.53
C VAL A 231 -21.92 -3.68 -7.56
N GLN A 232 -20.70 -4.19 -7.51
CA GLN A 232 -20.41 -5.41 -6.77
C GLN A 232 -19.98 -4.94 -5.39
N SER A 233 -20.76 -5.31 -4.38
CA SER A 233 -20.73 -4.81 -3.00
C SER A 233 -19.47 -5.16 -2.19
N ASP A 234 -18.43 -5.71 -2.83
CA ASP A 234 -17.23 -6.13 -2.14
C ASP A 234 -16.12 -5.08 -2.34
N SER A 235 -16.13 -4.07 -1.47
CA SER A 235 -14.95 -3.61 -0.73
C SER A 235 -15.25 -2.25 -0.08
N LEU A 236 -15.88 -2.27 1.09
CA LEU A 236 -15.60 -1.22 2.07
C LEU A 236 -14.18 -1.46 2.59
N ILE A 237 -13.26 -0.60 2.16
CA ILE A 237 -11.86 -0.60 2.58
C ILE A 237 -11.79 -0.52 4.11
N SER A 238 -11.24 -1.57 4.72
CA SER A 238 -10.84 -1.54 6.12
C SER A 238 -9.51 -0.81 6.22
N ILE A 239 -9.42 0.23 7.06
CA ILE A 239 -8.15 0.85 7.45
C ILE A 239 -7.28 -0.27 8.05
N ILE A 240 -6.26 -0.69 7.31
CA ILE A 240 -5.31 -1.67 7.81
C ILE A 240 -4.53 -0.98 8.92
N LYS A 241 -4.59 -1.52 10.15
CA LYS A 241 -3.66 -1.12 11.21
C LYS A 241 -2.25 -1.32 10.64
N GLY A 242 -1.45 -0.24 10.61
CA GLY A 242 -0.07 -0.30 10.14
C GLY A 242 0.66 -1.50 10.76
N GLY A 243 1.53 -2.14 9.99
CA GLY A 243 2.14 -3.41 10.38
C GLY A 243 3.27 -3.82 9.47
N ILE A 244 3.62 -5.09 9.49
CA ILE A 244 4.65 -5.65 8.62
C ILE A 244 4.00 -6.73 7.77
N ALA A 245 4.32 -6.79 6.49
CA ALA A 245 3.96 -7.92 5.65
C ALA A 245 5.22 -8.61 5.13
N PHE A 246 5.11 -9.86 4.71
CA PHE A 246 6.16 -10.51 3.93
C PHE A 246 5.62 -11.16 2.67
N VAL A 247 6.49 -11.25 1.68
CA VAL A 247 6.20 -11.85 0.38
C VAL A 247 7.32 -12.82 -0.01
N ASN A 248 6.92 -13.88 -0.71
CA ASN A 248 7.82 -14.83 -1.35
C ASN A 248 7.76 -14.55 -2.85
N HIS A 249 8.80 -13.95 -3.43
CA HIS A 249 8.87 -13.72 -4.87
C HIS A 249 9.25 -15.04 -5.57
N GLU A 250 8.52 -15.41 -6.62
CA GLU A 250 8.94 -16.50 -7.49
C GLU A 250 10.25 -16.10 -8.20
N SER A 251 11.32 -16.85 -7.96
CA SER A 251 12.63 -16.64 -8.60
C SER A 251 13.22 -17.99 -8.98
N GLU A 252 13.95 -18.04 -10.09
CA GLU A 252 14.77 -19.19 -10.51
C GLU A 252 15.79 -19.62 -9.43
N GLU A 253 16.11 -18.74 -8.46
CA GLU A 253 16.89 -19.06 -7.26
C GLU A 253 16.14 -19.93 -6.22
N ASN A 254 14.88 -20.30 -6.49
CA ASN A 254 14.05 -21.17 -5.66
C ASN A 254 14.64 -22.56 -5.41
N LYS A 255 15.72 -22.96 -6.10
CA LYS A 255 16.41 -24.23 -5.84
C LYS A 255 17.01 -24.34 -4.43
N ASN A 256 17.28 -23.22 -3.76
CA ASN A 256 17.79 -23.19 -2.37
C ASN A 256 16.76 -22.65 -1.35
N ASN A 257 15.47 -22.63 -1.70
CA ASN A 257 14.45 -22.07 -0.84
C ASN A 257 14.07 -23.06 0.27
N GLN A 258 14.70 -22.90 1.43
CA GLN A 258 14.46 -23.74 2.59
C GLN A 258 13.41 -23.08 3.49
N LYS A 259 12.58 -23.91 4.13
CA LYS A 259 11.68 -23.45 5.18
C LYS A 259 12.52 -23.08 6.41
N VAL A 260 12.18 -21.98 7.05
CA VAL A 260 12.78 -21.63 8.34
C VAL A 260 12.13 -22.49 9.41
N THR A 261 12.93 -23.28 10.11
CA THR A 261 12.41 -24.23 11.12
C THR A 261 12.86 -23.90 12.54
N THR A 262 13.91 -23.08 12.67
CA THR A 262 14.49 -22.74 13.97
C THR A 262 14.34 -21.27 14.31
N ASN A 263 14.12 -20.97 15.59
CA ASN A 263 14.03 -19.59 16.07
C ASN A 263 15.35 -18.86 15.80
N PHE A 264 15.25 -17.64 15.27
CA PHE A 264 16.38 -16.76 14.98
C PHE A 264 17.41 -17.33 13.99
N GLU A 265 17.05 -18.35 13.21
CA GLU A 265 17.93 -18.97 12.20
C GLU A 265 18.51 -17.95 11.21
N LYS A 266 17.68 -16.98 10.81
CA LYS A 266 18.01 -15.98 9.81
C LYS A 266 17.55 -14.60 10.25
N LYS A 267 18.44 -13.62 10.03
CA LYS A 267 18.09 -12.20 10.06
C LYS A 267 17.57 -11.78 8.68
N TYR A 268 16.43 -11.10 8.66
CA TYR A 268 15.84 -10.55 7.43
C TYR A 268 15.97 -9.03 7.39
N THR A 269 15.83 -8.45 6.22
CA THR A 269 15.70 -6.99 6.06
C THR A 269 14.23 -6.62 6.06
N LEU A 270 13.87 -5.61 6.86
CA LEU A 270 12.59 -4.93 6.77
C LEU A 270 12.70 -3.78 5.78
N TYR A 271 12.05 -3.93 4.63
CA TYR A 271 12.01 -2.93 3.57
C TYR A 271 10.97 -1.83 3.88
N PRO A 272 11.17 -0.60 3.38
CA PRO A 272 10.22 0.50 3.62
C PRO A 272 8.82 0.27 3.05
N SER A 273 8.70 -0.53 1.98
CA SER A 273 7.44 -0.78 1.27
C SER A 273 7.55 -1.99 0.33
N TYR A 274 6.41 -2.46 -0.17
CA TYR A 274 6.35 -3.58 -1.12
C TYR A 274 7.24 -3.36 -2.34
N ALA A 275 7.25 -2.13 -2.90
CA ALA A 275 8.03 -1.77 -4.09
C ALA A 275 9.54 -2.05 -3.93
N HIS A 276 10.08 -1.94 -2.71
CA HIS A 276 11.48 -2.22 -2.41
C HIS A 276 11.80 -3.71 -2.27
N THR A 277 10.78 -4.56 -2.15
CA THR A 277 10.94 -6.01 -2.10
C THR A 277 11.04 -6.62 -3.49
N VAL A 278 10.65 -5.91 -4.55
CA VAL A 278 10.61 -6.46 -5.91
C VAL A 278 12.05 -6.75 -6.39
N PRO A 279 12.38 -8.00 -6.79
CA PRO A 279 13.69 -8.29 -7.36
C PRO A 279 13.83 -7.70 -8.77
N GLY A 280 15.02 -7.17 -9.06
CA GLY A 280 15.38 -6.73 -10.40
C GLY A 280 16.33 -5.54 -10.41
N LYS A 281 16.42 -4.89 -11.56
CA LYS A 281 17.40 -3.84 -11.85
C LYS A 281 16.89 -2.48 -11.41
N LYS A 282 17.67 -1.81 -10.56
CA LYS A 282 17.41 -0.42 -10.15
C LYS A 282 17.81 0.55 -11.26
N ILE A 283 16.95 1.52 -11.52
CA ILE A 283 17.18 2.61 -12.48
C ILE A 283 16.82 3.97 -11.87
N LYS A 284 17.37 5.03 -12.45
CA LYS A 284 17.03 6.42 -12.17
C LYS A 284 16.45 7.08 -13.42
N VAL A 285 15.34 7.78 -13.27
CA VAL A 285 14.70 8.52 -14.36
C VAL A 285 14.50 9.97 -13.91
N ILE A 286 15.06 10.90 -14.68
CA ILE A 286 15.02 12.33 -14.40
C ILE A 286 13.82 12.93 -15.14
N PHE A 287 12.85 13.44 -14.38
CA PHE A 287 11.65 14.08 -14.89
C PHE A 287 11.72 15.60 -14.76
N PRO A 288 11.01 16.36 -15.61
CA PRO A 288 10.82 17.79 -15.39
C PRO A 288 10.03 18.04 -14.10
N LEU A 289 10.30 19.17 -13.44
CA LEU A 289 9.55 19.63 -12.27
C LEU A 289 8.06 19.78 -12.63
N GLY A 290 7.16 19.34 -11.73
CA GLY A 290 5.70 19.31 -11.97
C GLY A 290 5.16 17.97 -12.51
N SER A 291 6.03 16.98 -12.73
CA SER A 291 5.60 15.60 -12.97
C SER A 291 4.98 15.02 -11.69
N ALA A 292 3.83 14.34 -11.81
CA ALA A 292 3.07 13.80 -10.67
C ALA A 292 3.33 12.30 -10.52
N VAL A 293 4.60 11.96 -10.32
CA VAL A 293 5.07 10.59 -10.07
C VAL A 293 5.05 10.34 -8.57
N ALA A 294 4.08 9.56 -8.09
CA ALA A 294 3.97 9.18 -6.70
C ALA A 294 4.99 8.10 -6.33
N LYS A 295 5.68 8.29 -5.20
CA LYS A 295 6.55 7.28 -4.58
C LYS A 295 5.76 5.99 -4.30
N GLU A 296 6.38 4.83 -4.56
CA GLU A 296 5.92 3.49 -4.16
C GLU A 296 4.56 3.03 -4.75
N LYS A 297 3.90 3.87 -5.55
CA LYS A 297 2.59 3.57 -6.17
C LYS A 297 2.62 3.60 -7.70
N THR A 298 3.55 4.32 -8.30
CA THR A 298 3.54 4.55 -9.75
C THR A 298 4.15 3.34 -10.49
N PRO A 299 3.38 2.62 -11.32
CA PRO A 299 3.92 1.51 -12.10
C PRO A 299 4.68 2.04 -13.32
N ILE A 300 5.66 1.25 -13.77
CA ILE A 300 6.33 1.44 -15.05
C ILE A 300 5.76 0.43 -16.03
N LYS A 301 5.20 0.92 -17.14
CA LYS A 301 4.51 0.09 -18.14
C LYS A 301 5.19 0.16 -19.50
N PHE A 302 5.33 -0.99 -20.15
CA PHE A 302 5.64 -1.11 -21.58
C PHE A 302 4.43 -1.73 -22.28
N ARG A 303 3.80 -1.01 -23.22
CA ARG A 303 2.59 -1.47 -23.94
C ARG A 303 1.51 -2.02 -22.99
N ASN A 304 1.24 -1.29 -21.91
CA ASN A 304 0.31 -1.65 -20.83
C ASN A 304 0.71 -2.87 -19.97
N ILE A 305 1.87 -3.49 -20.21
CA ILE A 305 2.44 -4.54 -19.36
C ILE A 305 3.23 -3.87 -18.24
N ASN A 306 2.95 -4.21 -16.98
CA ASN A 306 3.70 -3.70 -15.83
C ASN A 306 5.07 -4.39 -15.71
N ILE A 307 6.11 -3.61 -15.99
CA ILE A 307 7.51 -4.08 -16.01
C ILE A 307 8.34 -3.60 -14.81
N GLY A 308 7.79 -2.75 -13.95
CA GLY A 308 8.53 -2.15 -12.85
C GLY A 308 7.70 -1.23 -11.99
N VAL A 309 8.32 -0.72 -10.93
CA VAL A 309 7.65 0.12 -9.93
C VAL A 309 8.58 1.22 -9.45
N VAL A 310 8.04 2.41 -9.23
CA VAL A 310 8.76 3.51 -8.60
C VAL A 310 8.99 3.20 -7.12
N THR A 311 10.23 3.26 -6.67
CA THR A 311 10.64 3.04 -5.27
C THR A 311 10.87 4.35 -4.53
N GLY A 312 11.22 5.42 -5.24
CA GLY A 312 11.54 6.71 -4.65
C GLY A 312 11.34 7.86 -5.62
N SER A 313 11.12 9.06 -5.08
CA SER A 313 11.07 10.30 -5.85
C SER A 313 11.60 11.43 -4.98
N GLU A 314 12.55 12.19 -5.49
CA GLU A 314 13.19 13.30 -4.79
C GLU A 314 13.28 14.51 -5.71
N VAL A 315 12.99 15.70 -5.19
CA VAL A 315 13.09 16.95 -5.94
C VAL A 315 14.50 17.50 -5.82
N ASP A 316 15.24 17.55 -6.92
CA ASP A 316 16.49 18.31 -7.02
C ASP A 316 16.14 19.79 -7.26
N ARG A 317 16.14 20.56 -6.17
CA ARG A 317 15.80 21.99 -6.18
C ARG A 317 16.79 22.83 -6.99
N ASN A 318 18.06 22.41 -7.07
CA ASN A 318 19.10 23.16 -7.77
C ASN A 318 18.96 23.03 -9.29
N LYS A 319 18.50 21.87 -9.76
CA LYS A 319 18.31 21.60 -11.19
C LYS A 319 16.88 21.76 -11.67
N ALA A 320 15.95 22.10 -10.78
CA ALA A 320 14.51 22.12 -11.05
C ALA A 320 14.04 20.82 -11.75
N GLN A 321 14.42 19.68 -11.16
CA GLN A 321 14.15 18.35 -11.71
C GLN A 321 13.62 17.41 -10.62
N LEU A 322 12.85 16.40 -11.04
CA LEU A 322 12.39 15.31 -10.18
C LEU A 322 13.22 14.06 -10.49
N LEU A 323 14.03 13.62 -9.53
CA LEU A 323 14.77 12.36 -9.61
C LEU A 323 13.86 11.22 -9.14
N VAL A 324 13.52 10.32 -10.05
CA VAL A 324 12.70 9.14 -9.75
C VAL A 324 13.60 7.92 -9.70
N GLU A 325 13.58 7.20 -8.59
CA GLU A 325 14.20 5.88 -8.44
C GLU A 325 13.16 4.80 -8.65
N ALA A 326 13.50 3.79 -9.43
CA ALA A 326 12.59 2.70 -9.74
C ALA A 326 13.30 1.36 -9.85
N THR A 327 12.54 0.29 -9.69
CA THR A 327 13.01 -1.09 -9.91
C THR A 327 12.26 -1.69 -11.09
N ILE A 328 13.02 -2.12 -12.10
CA ILE A 328 12.54 -2.92 -13.23
C ILE A 328 12.63 -4.38 -12.82
N LYS A 329 11.56 -5.15 -13.01
CA LYS A 329 11.52 -6.56 -12.61
C LYS A 329 12.59 -7.38 -13.35
N LYS A 330 13.08 -8.43 -12.69
CA LYS A 330 14.18 -9.28 -13.19
C LYS A 330 13.92 -9.80 -14.62
N GLU A 331 12.70 -10.20 -14.95
CA GLU A 331 12.33 -10.69 -16.28
C GLU A 331 12.39 -9.62 -17.39
N PHE A 332 12.41 -8.33 -17.03
CA PHE A 332 12.47 -7.20 -17.95
C PHE A 332 13.79 -6.40 -17.88
N GLU A 333 14.76 -6.83 -17.07
CA GLU A 333 15.98 -6.03 -16.86
C GLU A 333 16.83 -5.87 -18.13
N ASN A 334 16.80 -6.87 -19.01
CA ASN A 334 17.58 -6.95 -20.23
C ASN A 334 17.00 -6.13 -21.40
N ILE A 335 15.75 -5.68 -21.31
CA ILE A 335 15.10 -4.86 -22.35
C ILE A 335 15.25 -3.36 -22.09
N ILE A 336 15.75 -2.97 -20.89
CA ILE A 336 16.00 -1.58 -20.52
C ILE A 336 17.45 -1.19 -20.84
N VAL A 337 17.61 -0.61 -22.03
CA VAL A 337 18.89 -0.27 -22.65
C VAL A 337 19.06 1.23 -22.90
N LYS A 338 20.28 1.68 -23.20
CA LYS A 338 20.57 3.07 -23.59
C LYS A 338 19.69 3.47 -24.78
N GLY A 339 18.93 4.56 -24.62
CA GLY A 339 17.98 5.07 -25.63
C GLY A 339 16.50 4.83 -25.29
N ALA A 340 16.19 3.98 -24.30
CA ALA A 340 14.84 3.83 -23.79
C ALA A 340 14.24 5.20 -23.41
N LYS A 341 13.02 5.47 -23.87
CA LYS A 341 12.33 6.74 -23.65
C LYS A 341 11.24 6.54 -22.62
N PHE A 342 11.26 7.35 -21.57
CA PHE A 342 10.26 7.32 -20.50
C PHE A 342 9.40 8.58 -20.56
N TRP A 343 8.12 8.50 -20.20
CA TRP A 343 7.26 9.67 -20.01
C TRP A 343 6.14 9.37 -19.02
N GLU A 344 5.61 10.41 -18.40
CA GLU A 344 4.45 10.31 -17.51
C GLU A 344 3.17 10.24 -18.34
N VAL A 345 2.29 9.29 -18.02
CA VAL A 345 0.94 9.20 -18.56
C VAL A 345 -0.06 9.60 -17.49
N LYS A 346 -0.86 10.62 -17.80
CA LYS A 346 -1.94 11.15 -16.97
C LYS A 346 -3.28 10.89 -17.65
N PRO A 347 -4.36 10.66 -16.89
CA PRO A 347 -5.70 10.63 -17.46
C PRO A 347 -6.02 11.99 -18.08
N LYS A 348 -6.53 12.00 -19.31
CA LYS A 348 -6.89 13.23 -20.01
C LYS A 348 -8.38 13.19 -20.33
N ILE A 349 -9.15 14.04 -19.66
CA ILE A 349 -10.58 14.19 -19.92
C ILE A 349 -10.74 15.40 -20.84
N SER A 350 -11.40 15.19 -21.97
CA SER A 350 -11.71 16.24 -22.94
C SER A 350 -13.14 16.08 -23.46
N LEU A 351 -13.65 17.08 -24.17
CA LEU A 351 -14.94 16.99 -24.86
C LEU A 351 -14.96 15.92 -25.96
N LYS A 352 -13.79 15.45 -26.43
CA LYS A 352 -13.66 14.33 -27.40
C LYS A 352 -13.76 12.95 -26.74
N GLY A 353 -13.85 12.90 -25.41
CA GLY A 353 -13.77 11.68 -24.63
C GLY A 353 -12.54 11.65 -23.71
N ILE A 354 -12.30 10.47 -23.15
CA ILE A 354 -11.23 10.22 -22.19
C ILE A 354 -10.06 9.57 -22.93
N ASP A 355 -8.96 10.29 -23.07
CA ASP A 355 -7.68 9.75 -23.51
C ASP A 355 -6.95 9.12 -22.32
N ASN A 356 -6.20 8.05 -22.59
CA ASN A 356 -5.48 7.26 -21.58
C ASN A 356 -6.42 6.69 -20.50
N LEU A 357 -7.48 6.01 -20.92
CA LEU A 357 -8.39 5.28 -20.01
C LEU A 357 -7.64 4.31 -19.08
N ASP A 358 -6.49 3.81 -19.50
CA ASP A 358 -5.60 2.95 -18.72
C ASP A 358 -4.86 3.67 -17.57
N ALA A 359 -4.90 5.01 -17.53
CA ALA A 359 -4.41 5.85 -16.44
C ALA A 359 -5.52 6.33 -15.48
N ILE A 360 -6.77 5.85 -15.64
CA ILE A 360 -7.89 6.24 -14.78
C ILE A 360 -7.71 5.77 -13.32
N THR A 361 -6.94 4.71 -13.11
CA THR A 361 -6.60 4.17 -11.78
C THR A 361 -5.44 4.92 -11.12
N GLY A 362 -4.81 5.87 -11.83
CA GLY A 362 -3.66 6.62 -11.38
C GLY A 362 -2.63 6.84 -12.48
N ASN A 363 -1.77 7.85 -12.29
CA ASN A 363 -0.66 8.12 -13.21
C ASN A 363 0.30 6.93 -13.27
N TYR A 364 0.93 6.73 -14.42
CA TYR A 364 1.96 5.72 -14.59
C TYR A 364 3.11 6.25 -15.47
N ILE A 365 4.26 5.59 -15.41
CA ILE A 365 5.37 5.88 -16.30
C ILE A 365 5.31 4.91 -17.47
N ALA A 366 5.14 5.42 -18.68
CA ALA A 366 5.30 4.63 -19.89
C ALA A 366 6.78 4.58 -20.29
N VAL A 367 7.20 3.45 -20.83
CA VAL A 367 8.48 3.32 -21.53
C VAL A 367 8.24 2.91 -22.98
N ASP A 368 9.05 3.44 -23.90
CA ASP A 368 9.22 2.90 -25.24
C ASP A 368 10.65 2.40 -25.43
N ILE A 369 10.72 1.14 -25.83
CA ILE A 369 11.94 0.39 -26.13
C ILE A 369 11.88 -0.22 -27.54
N SER A 370 10.79 0.01 -28.29
CA SER A 370 10.47 -0.71 -29.54
C SER A 370 11.44 -0.45 -30.70
N ARG A 371 12.20 0.66 -30.65
CA ARG A 371 13.10 1.06 -31.74
C ARG A 371 14.53 0.53 -31.62
N TYR A 372 14.84 -0.24 -30.58
CA TYR A 372 16.22 -0.62 -30.27
C TYR A 372 16.42 -2.12 -30.36
N ASN A 373 17.54 -2.52 -31.00
CA ASN A 373 17.98 -3.90 -30.99
C ASN A 373 18.61 -4.21 -29.62
N PHE A 374 17.83 -4.82 -28.73
CA PHE A 374 18.24 -5.16 -27.37
C PHE A 374 19.54 -5.97 -27.30
N LYS A 375 19.84 -6.76 -28.35
CA LYS A 375 21.07 -7.57 -28.40
C LYS A 375 22.34 -6.76 -28.68
N LYS A 376 22.23 -5.53 -29.19
CA LYS A 376 23.38 -4.67 -29.53
C LYS A 376 23.51 -3.43 -28.64
N SER A 377 22.49 -3.10 -27.87
CA SER A 377 22.46 -1.89 -27.06
C SER A 377 23.08 -2.11 -25.68
N LYS A 378 23.92 -1.15 -25.24
CA LYS A 378 24.52 -1.20 -23.90
C LYS A 378 23.45 -1.02 -22.81
N PRO A 379 23.52 -1.74 -21.68
CA PRO A 379 22.69 -1.48 -20.51
C PRO A 379 22.85 -0.03 -20.05
N ALA A 380 21.76 0.59 -19.61
CA ALA A 380 21.77 1.89 -18.95
C ALA A 380 21.02 1.81 -17.63
N GLY A 381 21.44 2.63 -16.66
CA GLY A 381 20.80 2.76 -15.34
C GLY A 381 20.20 4.13 -15.07
N THR A 382 20.51 5.13 -15.91
CA THR A 382 20.02 6.51 -15.75
C THR A 382 19.42 7.00 -17.06
N PHE A 383 18.24 7.63 -16.97
CA PHE A 383 17.45 8.10 -18.10
C PHE A 383 16.89 9.49 -17.85
N THR A 384 16.54 10.19 -18.92
CA THR A 384 15.80 11.46 -18.87
C THR A 384 14.45 11.23 -19.51
N ALA A 385 13.38 11.57 -18.78
CA ALA A 385 12.03 11.45 -19.27
C ALA A 385 11.68 12.56 -20.26
N LEU A 386 10.81 12.25 -21.20
CA LEU A 386 10.18 13.21 -22.09
C LEU A 386 9.09 13.96 -21.32
N ALA A 387 8.94 15.25 -21.61
CA ALA A 387 7.87 16.08 -21.02
C ALA A 387 6.46 15.63 -21.43
N GLN A 388 6.33 14.97 -22.57
CA GLN A 388 5.07 14.44 -23.07
C GLN A 388 5.31 13.15 -23.85
N ALA A 389 4.26 12.34 -23.99
CA ALA A 389 4.28 11.15 -24.83
C ALA A 389 4.84 11.49 -26.22
N PRO A 390 5.73 10.65 -26.80
CA PRO A 390 6.08 10.80 -28.19
C PRO A 390 4.79 10.72 -29.00
N LEU A 391 4.60 11.67 -29.92
CA LEU A 391 3.45 11.63 -30.82
C LEU A 391 3.45 10.25 -31.46
N LYS A 392 2.34 9.51 -31.34
CA LYS A 392 2.14 8.30 -32.14
C LYS A 392 2.45 8.73 -33.57
N GLU A 393 3.41 8.06 -34.22
CA GLU A 393 3.68 8.29 -35.63
C GLU A 393 2.46 7.81 -36.42
N VAL A 394 1.39 8.61 -36.41
CA VAL A 394 0.29 8.53 -37.39
C VAL A 394 0.84 8.96 -38.75
N HIS A 395 1.94 9.73 -38.73
CA HIS A 395 2.76 10.06 -39.87
C HIS A 395 3.59 8.85 -40.29
N ASN A 396 3.19 8.15 -41.33
CA ASN A 396 4.15 7.28 -42.01
C ASN A 396 5.32 8.14 -42.52
N LYS A 397 6.52 7.59 -42.57
CA LYS A 397 7.77 8.29 -42.98
C LYS A 397 7.69 8.93 -44.39
N TYR A 398 6.61 8.71 -45.13
CA TYR A 398 6.46 8.99 -46.56
C TYR A 398 5.47 10.13 -46.88
N GLY A 399 4.94 10.84 -45.88
CA GLY A 399 4.07 12.01 -46.09
C GLY A 399 4.82 13.30 -46.44
N THR A 400 4.13 14.45 -46.39
CA THR A 400 4.72 15.77 -46.72
C THR A 400 4.36 16.83 -45.67
N HIS A 401 5.34 17.64 -45.28
CA HIS A 401 5.15 18.83 -44.46
C HIS A 401 4.81 20.04 -45.32
N LEU A 402 3.83 20.84 -44.89
CA LEU A 402 3.44 22.09 -45.55
C LEU A 402 3.29 23.20 -44.51
N ASN A 403 3.53 24.44 -44.92
CA ASN A 403 3.36 25.62 -44.10
C ASN A 403 2.13 26.41 -44.56
N LEU A 404 1.19 26.62 -43.65
CA LEU A 404 0.01 27.43 -43.90
C LEU A 404 0.15 28.79 -43.19
N PHE A 405 -0.22 29.87 -43.87
CA PHE A 405 -0.14 31.23 -43.36
C PHE A 405 -1.52 31.80 -43.07
N SER A 406 -1.63 32.50 -41.95
CA SER A 406 -2.81 33.26 -41.56
C SER A 406 -2.40 34.52 -40.80
N SER A 407 -3.26 35.54 -40.83
CA SER A 407 -3.03 36.78 -40.08
C SER A 407 -3.21 36.61 -38.56
N ARG A 408 -3.93 35.58 -38.14
CA ARG A 408 -4.20 35.22 -36.74
C ARG A 408 -4.26 33.70 -36.61
N ARG A 409 -3.98 33.19 -35.41
CA ARG A 409 -4.01 31.75 -35.10
C ARG A 409 -5.38 31.10 -35.38
N ASN A 410 -6.45 31.89 -35.28
CA ASN A 410 -7.82 31.39 -35.27
C ASN A 410 -7.97 30.28 -34.20
N SER A 411 -8.75 29.24 -34.48
CA SER A 411 -8.94 28.05 -33.65
C SER A 411 -7.89 26.95 -33.88
N LEU A 412 -6.83 27.23 -34.66
CA LEU A 412 -5.86 26.22 -35.06
C LEU A 412 -4.86 25.91 -33.94
N ALA A 413 -4.66 24.63 -33.67
CA ALA A 413 -3.80 24.13 -32.60
C ALA A 413 -3.09 22.83 -33.02
N LYS A 414 -1.89 22.65 -32.48
CA LYS A 414 -1.11 21.42 -32.62
C LYS A 414 -1.93 20.21 -32.20
N GLY A 415 -1.93 19.17 -33.04
CA GLY A 415 -2.66 17.91 -32.83
C GLY A 415 -4.07 17.88 -33.45
N GLN A 416 -4.59 18.99 -33.97
CA GLN A 416 -5.85 18.98 -34.74
C GLN A 416 -5.67 18.32 -36.11
N GLY A 417 -6.78 17.86 -36.69
CA GLY A 417 -6.78 17.12 -37.95
C GLY A 417 -6.62 18.02 -39.18
N VAL A 418 -6.08 17.41 -40.24
CA VAL A 418 -6.13 17.95 -41.61
C VAL A 418 -7.05 17.06 -42.43
N TYR A 419 -8.06 17.64 -43.05
CA TYR A 419 -9.14 16.92 -43.71
C TYR A 419 -9.16 17.14 -45.21
N TYR A 420 -9.61 16.12 -45.94
CA TYR A 420 -9.97 16.21 -47.35
C TYR A 420 -11.34 15.54 -47.51
N ARG A 421 -12.35 16.32 -47.91
CA ARG A 421 -13.75 15.86 -48.01
C ARG A 421 -14.26 15.21 -46.71
N GLY A 422 -13.96 15.85 -45.58
CA GLY A 422 -14.30 15.34 -44.25
C GLY A 422 -13.46 14.15 -43.74
N VAL A 423 -12.62 13.52 -44.57
CA VAL A 423 -11.75 12.42 -44.13
C VAL A 423 -10.45 12.98 -43.56
N GLN A 424 -10.05 12.55 -42.36
CA GLN A 424 -8.76 12.98 -41.78
C GLN A 424 -7.59 12.32 -42.52
N VAL A 425 -6.78 13.13 -43.20
CA VAL A 425 -5.63 12.70 -44.00
C VAL A 425 -4.29 13.18 -43.43
N GLY A 426 -4.32 13.99 -42.37
CA GLY A 426 -3.12 14.56 -41.77
C GLY A 426 -3.38 15.18 -40.39
N VAL A 427 -2.37 15.90 -39.88
CA VAL A 427 -2.42 16.57 -38.57
C VAL A 427 -1.64 17.88 -38.60
N ILE A 428 -2.04 18.83 -37.76
CA ILE A 428 -1.29 20.05 -37.48
C ILE A 428 -0.13 19.71 -36.53
N THR A 429 1.11 19.83 -37.00
CA THR A 429 2.33 19.48 -36.24
C THR A 429 2.85 20.61 -35.37
N ASP A 430 2.64 21.86 -35.79
CA ASP A 430 3.07 23.04 -35.04
C ASP A 430 2.25 24.30 -35.39
N VAL A 431 2.18 25.25 -34.46
CA VAL A 431 1.56 26.57 -34.68
C VAL A 431 2.39 27.63 -33.98
N ARG A 432 2.96 28.56 -34.76
CA ARG A 432 3.89 29.57 -34.24
C ARG A 432 3.77 30.90 -34.98
N LEU A 433 4.23 31.97 -34.35
CA LEU A 433 4.44 33.23 -35.06
C LEU A 433 5.65 33.11 -35.99
N ASN A 434 5.60 33.80 -37.13
CA ASN A 434 6.80 33.97 -37.94
C ASN A 434 7.83 34.86 -37.22
N THR A 435 9.06 34.89 -37.71
CA THR A 435 10.20 35.60 -37.07
C THR A 435 9.97 37.10 -36.86
N ARG A 436 9.04 37.72 -37.60
CA ARG A 436 8.68 39.14 -37.48
C ARG A 436 7.32 39.36 -36.81
N ALA A 437 6.73 38.33 -36.22
CA ALA A 437 5.41 38.31 -35.57
C ALA A 437 4.23 38.86 -36.42
N LYS A 438 4.39 38.94 -37.75
CA LYS A 438 3.37 39.48 -38.67
C LYS A 438 2.28 38.48 -39.02
N ASN A 439 2.65 37.20 -39.12
CA ASN A 439 1.75 36.12 -39.53
C ASN A 439 1.93 34.92 -38.61
N VAL A 440 0.86 34.14 -38.45
CA VAL A 440 0.91 32.80 -37.85
C VAL A 440 1.23 31.79 -38.94
N ILE A 441 2.25 30.97 -38.68
CA ILE A 441 2.64 29.80 -39.47
C ILE A 441 2.06 28.57 -38.76
N THR A 442 1.22 27.84 -39.48
CA THR A 442 0.69 26.54 -39.08
C THR A 442 1.39 25.48 -39.91
N GLU A 443 2.21 24.65 -39.27
CA GLU A 443 2.84 23.52 -39.94
C GLU A 443 1.90 22.33 -39.90
N ILE A 444 1.67 21.73 -41.07
CA ILE A 444 0.84 20.53 -41.22
C ILE A 444 1.64 19.39 -41.82
N PHE A 445 1.26 18.17 -41.46
CA PHE A 445 1.73 16.96 -42.10
C PHE A 445 0.56 16.23 -42.76
N ILE A 446 0.73 15.84 -44.03
CA ILE A 446 -0.25 15.03 -44.77
C ILE A 446 0.36 13.66 -45.01
N ASN A 447 -0.35 12.61 -44.60
CA ASN A 447 0.10 11.23 -44.69
C ASN A 447 0.25 10.76 -46.15
N SER A 448 1.17 9.83 -46.42
CA SER A 448 1.07 9.01 -47.64
C SER A 448 -0.10 8.04 -47.53
N PRO A 449 -0.90 7.83 -48.59
CA PRO A 449 -0.75 8.35 -49.96
C PRO A 449 -1.30 9.77 -50.20
N TYR A 450 -2.08 10.30 -49.27
CA TYR A 450 -2.84 11.55 -49.42
C TYR A 450 -2.03 12.81 -49.70
N HIS A 451 -0.71 12.82 -49.43
CA HIS A 451 0.16 13.94 -49.79
C HIS A 451 0.11 14.27 -51.30
N LYS A 452 -0.29 13.31 -52.15
CA LYS A 452 -0.48 13.52 -53.60
C LYS A 452 -1.67 14.42 -53.94
N LEU A 453 -2.65 14.57 -53.04
CA LEU A 453 -3.85 15.38 -53.23
C LEU A 453 -3.56 16.88 -53.22
N VAL A 454 -2.45 17.31 -52.61
CA VAL A 454 -2.06 18.71 -52.57
C VAL A 454 -1.29 19.10 -53.83
N LYS A 455 -1.78 20.14 -54.50
CA LYS A 455 -1.25 20.75 -55.73
C LYS A 455 -1.05 22.24 -55.52
N GLU A 456 -0.48 22.91 -56.51
CA GLU A 456 -0.17 24.34 -56.44
C GLU A 456 -1.42 25.21 -56.16
N GLU A 457 -2.56 24.83 -56.73
CA GLU A 457 -3.84 25.53 -56.66
C GLU A 457 -4.72 25.12 -55.46
N THR A 458 -4.29 24.16 -54.64
CA THR A 458 -5.04 23.69 -53.47
C THR A 458 -5.40 24.84 -52.54
N LYS A 459 -6.66 24.87 -52.09
CA LYS A 459 -7.18 25.85 -51.14
C LYS A 459 -7.37 25.22 -49.79
N PHE A 460 -6.95 25.91 -48.74
CA PHE A 460 -7.07 25.47 -47.34
C PHE A 460 -8.00 26.43 -46.58
N TRP A 461 -8.88 25.92 -45.75
CA TRP A 461 -9.73 26.73 -44.86
C TRP A 461 -9.82 26.14 -43.46
N ASN A 462 -10.17 26.98 -42.49
CA ASN A 462 -10.43 26.55 -41.12
C ASN A 462 -11.79 25.83 -41.04
N THR A 463 -11.82 24.65 -40.42
CA THR A 463 -13.04 23.86 -40.21
C THR A 463 -13.84 24.27 -38.98
N SER A 464 -13.28 25.13 -38.13
CA SER A 464 -13.91 25.52 -36.87
C SER A 464 -14.75 26.78 -37.06
N GLY A 465 -16.06 26.64 -36.94
CA GLY A 465 -17.04 27.73 -37.02
C GLY A 465 -18.43 27.19 -37.35
N VAL A 466 -19.48 27.85 -36.85
CA VAL A 466 -20.86 27.60 -37.28
C VAL A 466 -21.22 28.73 -38.24
N ASP A 467 -21.61 28.41 -39.47
CA ASP A 467 -22.16 29.41 -40.40
C ASP A 467 -23.68 29.34 -40.33
N VAL A 468 -24.29 30.46 -39.93
CA VAL A 468 -25.74 30.63 -39.88
C VAL A 468 -26.09 31.80 -40.76
N GLU A 469 -26.74 31.52 -41.89
CA GLU A 469 -27.27 32.55 -42.77
C GLU A 469 -28.75 32.77 -42.44
N PHE A 470 -29.13 34.02 -42.16
CA PHE A 470 -30.51 34.40 -41.87
C PHE A 470 -31.07 35.20 -43.06
N GLY A 471 -32.06 34.66 -43.76
CA GLY A 471 -32.79 35.36 -44.80
C GLY A 471 -34.22 35.69 -44.37
N LEU A 472 -34.67 36.92 -44.67
CA LEU A 472 -36.01 37.42 -44.32
C LEU A 472 -37.17 36.57 -44.89
N PHE A 473 -36.93 35.84 -45.98
CA PHE A 473 -37.93 34.98 -46.65
C PHE A 473 -37.52 33.50 -46.76
N SER A 474 -36.27 33.14 -46.46
CA SER A 474 -35.70 31.79 -46.63
C SER A 474 -35.45 31.04 -45.31
N GLY A 475 -35.69 31.68 -44.16
CA GLY A 475 -35.38 31.11 -42.85
C GLY A 475 -33.87 31.06 -42.55
N ALA A 476 -33.49 30.28 -41.52
CA ALA A 476 -32.10 30.05 -41.15
C ALA A 476 -31.53 28.84 -41.91
N LYS A 477 -30.52 29.06 -42.76
CA LYS A 477 -29.76 27.98 -43.40
C LYS A 477 -28.52 27.71 -42.56
N ILE A 478 -28.40 26.49 -42.04
CA ILE A 478 -27.27 26.06 -41.22
C ILE A 478 -26.45 25.05 -42.03
N SER A 479 -25.27 25.46 -42.47
CA SER A 479 -24.32 24.57 -43.15
C SER A 479 -23.34 24.04 -42.10
N THR A 480 -23.52 22.79 -41.67
CA THR A 480 -22.61 22.16 -40.70
C THR A 480 -21.67 21.20 -41.40
N GLN A 481 -20.36 21.35 -41.19
CA GLN A 481 -19.42 20.24 -41.36
C GLN A 481 -19.74 19.14 -40.33
N SER A 482 -19.03 18.01 -40.39
CA SER A 482 -19.22 16.96 -39.38
C SER A 482 -19.12 17.54 -37.96
N ILE A 483 -19.99 17.09 -37.05
CA ILE A 483 -20.02 17.55 -35.65
C ILE A 483 -18.64 17.37 -34.99
N GLU A 484 -17.91 16.32 -35.38
CA GLU A 484 -16.54 16.07 -34.95
C GLU A 484 -15.57 17.17 -35.41
N SER A 485 -15.68 17.68 -36.64
CA SER A 485 -14.85 18.76 -37.18
C SER A 485 -15.09 20.10 -36.47
N ILE A 486 -16.34 20.39 -36.11
CA ILE A 486 -16.73 21.62 -35.37
C ILE A 486 -16.13 21.61 -33.96
N LEU A 487 -16.20 20.47 -33.25
CA LEU A 487 -15.69 20.33 -31.88
C LEU A 487 -14.17 20.16 -31.83
N SER A 488 -13.60 19.47 -32.82
CA SER A 488 -12.16 19.19 -32.86
C SER A 488 -11.33 20.33 -33.43
N GLY A 489 -11.92 21.14 -34.31
CA GLY A 489 -11.23 22.09 -35.16
C GLY A 489 -10.21 21.45 -36.09
N GLY A 490 -9.56 22.28 -36.90
CA GLY A 490 -8.55 21.85 -37.86
C GLY A 490 -8.57 22.64 -39.16
N VAL A 491 -7.96 22.04 -40.18
CA VAL A 491 -7.90 22.62 -41.53
C VAL A 491 -8.43 21.59 -42.53
N GLU A 492 -9.26 22.04 -43.45
CA GLU A 492 -9.68 21.23 -44.61
C GLU A 492 -9.16 21.85 -45.89
N PHE A 493 -8.98 21.02 -46.91
CA PHE A 493 -8.55 21.49 -48.22
C PHE A 493 -9.27 20.80 -49.37
N ALA A 494 -9.29 21.51 -50.50
CA ALA A 494 -9.76 21.01 -51.77
C ALA A 494 -8.79 21.43 -52.88
N THR A 495 -8.72 20.60 -53.91
CA THR A 495 -7.90 20.82 -55.11
C THR A 495 -8.85 20.96 -56.29
N PRO A 496 -8.71 21.98 -57.15
CA PRO A 496 -9.58 22.16 -58.31
C PRO A 496 -9.36 21.08 -59.37
N GLU A 497 -10.27 20.97 -60.35
CA GLU A 497 -10.13 20.04 -61.48
C GLU A 497 -8.93 20.36 -62.37
N LYS A 498 -8.69 21.66 -62.60
CA LYS A 498 -7.53 22.16 -63.34
C LYS A 498 -6.43 22.53 -62.35
N PHE A 499 -5.38 21.71 -62.31
CA PHE A 499 -4.25 21.91 -61.40
C PHE A 499 -2.91 21.66 -62.08
N SER A 500 -1.88 22.32 -61.58
CA SER A 500 -0.49 22.14 -61.95
C SER A 500 0.13 20.95 -61.20
N MET A 501 1.05 20.23 -61.86
CA MET A 501 1.83 19.18 -61.22
C MET A 501 2.96 19.71 -60.33
N ARG A 502 3.18 21.03 -60.31
CA ARG A 502 4.16 21.67 -59.43
C ARG A 502 3.72 21.57 -57.98
N LYS A 503 4.69 21.34 -57.10
CA LYS A 503 4.46 21.28 -55.65
C LYS A 503 4.71 22.65 -55.04
N LYS A 504 3.74 23.12 -54.26
CA LYS A 504 3.86 24.31 -53.42
C LYS A 504 3.95 23.85 -51.96
N GLN A 505 4.81 24.48 -51.17
CA GLN A 505 4.97 24.18 -49.73
C GLN A 505 4.27 25.19 -48.81
N TYR A 506 3.67 26.22 -49.40
CA TYR A 506 3.24 27.43 -48.73
C TYR A 506 1.83 27.80 -49.18
N PHE A 507 0.86 27.79 -48.27
CA PHE A 507 -0.54 28.08 -48.60
C PHE A 507 -1.14 29.10 -47.65
N GLN A 508 -2.15 29.83 -48.11
CA GLN A 508 -2.92 30.71 -47.23
C GLN A 508 -4.10 29.92 -46.66
N VAL A 509 -4.38 30.10 -45.36
CA VAL A 509 -5.61 29.59 -44.74
C VAL A 509 -6.71 30.61 -44.91
N HIS A 510 -7.76 30.22 -45.60
CA HIS A 510 -8.99 30.98 -45.74
C HIS A 510 -9.87 30.82 -44.51
N LYS A 511 -10.67 31.84 -44.20
CA LYS A 511 -11.60 31.79 -43.06
C LYS A 511 -12.71 30.75 -43.26
N LYS A 512 -13.17 30.59 -44.49
CA LYS A 512 -14.29 29.73 -44.89
C LYS A 512 -13.99 29.10 -46.27
N ALA A 513 -14.64 27.99 -46.58
CA ALA A 513 -14.68 27.46 -47.94
C ALA A 513 -15.58 28.35 -48.82
N GLN A 514 -15.26 28.45 -50.12
CA GLN A 514 -16.22 28.91 -51.12
C GLN A 514 -17.04 27.71 -51.62
N GLU A 515 -18.31 27.91 -51.98
CA GLU A 515 -19.20 26.83 -52.44
C GLU A 515 -18.57 26.02 -53.58
N GLU A 516 -17.98 26.70 -54.55
CA GLU A 516 -17.27 26.09 -55.69
C GLU A 516 -16.18 25.09 -55.27
N TRP A 517 -15.48 25.33 -54.16
CA TRP A 517 -14.38 24.47 -53.72
C TRP A 517 -14.88 23.11 -53.20
N LEU A 518 -16.10 23.11 -52.66
CA LEU A 518 -16.73 21.91 -52.11
C LEU A 518 -17.26 20.99 -53.22
N GLU A 519 -17.51 21.55 -54.40
CA GLU A 519 -17.97 20.82 -55.58
C GLU A 519 -16.81 20.21 -56.40
N TRP A 520 -15.56 20.58 -56.13
CA TRP A 520 -14.42 20.11 -56.93
C TRP A 520 -14.20 18.59 -56.83
N THR A 521 -14.13 17.94 -58.01
CA THR A 521 -13.92 16.50 -58.15
C THR A 521 -12.73 16.08 -59.02
N PRO A 522 -11.49 16.53 -58.69
CA PRO A 522 -10.32 16.13 -59.48
C PRO A 522 -10.03 14.64 -59.36
N ILE A 523 -9.59 14.03 -60.46
CA ILE A 523 -9.08 12.66 -60.48
C ILE A 523 -7.57 12.73 -60.15
N ILE A 524 -7.19 12.26 -58.95
CA ILE A 524 -5.81 12.23 -58.47
C ILE A 524 -5.48 10.82 -57.97
N ASN A 525 -4.47 10.19 -58.55
CA ASN A 525 -4.04 8.84 -58.15
C ASN A 525 -3.27 8.88 -56.83
N LEU A 526 -3.76 8.13 -55.83
CA LEU A 526 -3.19 7.98 -54.49
C LEU A 526 -2.03 6.97 -54.47
#